data_AF-A0A8S1V6V4-F1
#
_entry.id   AF-A0A8S1V6V4-F1
#
_cell.length_a   1.000
_cell.length_b   1.000
_cell.length_c   1.000
_cell.angle_alpha   90.00
_cell.angle_beta   90.00
_cell.angle_gamma   90.00
#
_symmetry.space_group_name_H-M   'P 1'
#
loop_
_entity.id
_entity.type
_entity.pdbx_description
1 polymer ?
#
loop_
_entity_poly.entity_id
_entity_poly.type
_entity_poly.pdbx_seq_one_letter_code
_entity_poly.pdbx_strand_id
1 'polypeptide(L)'
;MKSQIILTLFFISALATVERDANQEALEGVWSYFNKEGPFTVAKCGTDQDHKDAFLFTGYILRKADIGSTSEINPLIAEAEQFYNSLPLETRNCFENNQEVIELGKFLGLNQYTQDQLKDKISNWVGSHFFIYKRLIKAAGNDWNNWKDYKLSGEDLAELLQRILTDTKE
;
A
#
# COMPACT_ATOMS: atom_id res chain seq x y z
N MET A 1 -15.80 4.32 -12.95
CA MET A 1 -14.48 4.45 -12.31
C MET A 1 -14.47 3.72 -10.97
N LYS A 2 -14.54 2.38 -10.94
CA LYS A 2 -14.73 1.60 -9.69
C LYS A 2 -13.49 0.80 -9.26
N SER A 3 -12.31 1.15 -9.77
CA SER A 3 -11.10 0.32 -9.66
C SER A 3 -9.79 1.10 -9.50
N GLN A 4 -9.82 2.34 -9.02
CA GLN A 4 -8.57 3.04 -8.65
C GLN A 4 -7.92 2.43 -7.40
N ILE A 5 -8.68 1.62 -6.65
CA ILE A 5 -8.38 1.15 -5.30
C ILE A 5 -7.55 -0.15 -5.28
N ILE A 6 -6.51 -0.23 -6.12
CA ILE A 6 -5.30 -0.99 -5.76
C ILE A 6 -4.21 -0.06 -5.21
N LEU A 7 -4.55 1.23 -5.05
CA LEU A 7 -4.11 2.01 -3.87
C LEU A 7 -4.24 1.18 -2.56
N THR A 8 -5.24 0.30 -2.45
CA THR A 8 -5.44 -0.65 -1.32
C THR A 8 -4.25 -1.55 -0.99
N LEU A 9 -3.45 -1.98 -1.97
CA LEU A 9 -2.31 -2.88 -1.68
C LEU A 9 -1.10 -2.16 -1.11
N PHE A 10 -1.13 -0.82 -1.07
CA PHE A 10 0.02 0.01 -0.69
C PHE A 10 -0.27 1.16 0.26
N PHE A 11 -1.53 1.56 0.49
CA PHE A 11 -1.92 2.53 1.52
C PHE A 11 -2.07 1.88 2.90
N ILE A 12 -1.16 0.95 3.17
CA ILE A 12 -0.32 1.03 4.35
C ILE A 12 0.26 2.46 4.38
N SER A 13 -0.28 3.41 5.13
CA SER A 13 -1.29 3.35 6.18
C SER A 13 -1.60 4.80 6.57
N ALA A 14 -2.64 5.15 7.32
CA ALA A 14 -2.74 6.46 8.01
C ALA A 14 -3.64 6.30 9.29
N LEU A 15 -3.58 7.12 10.37
CA LEU A 15 -4.67 7.57 11.33
C LEU A 15 -5.11 7.13 12.80
N ALA A 16 -4.24 6.94 13.82
CA ALA A 16 -4.33 7.36 15.29
C ALA A 16 -4.28 6.37 16.47
N THR A 17 -3.69 6.75 17.64
CA THR A 17 -3.16 8.05 18.18
C THR A 17 -1.66 8.04 18.54
N VAL A 18 -0.98 6.92 18.34
CA VAL A 18 0.43 6.84 17.90
C VAL A 18 0.47 6.35 16.45
N GLU A 19 -0.53 5.55 16.11
CA GLU A 19 -0.84 4.98 14.82
C GLU A 19 -1.33 6.04 13.80
N ARG A 20 -1.42 7.35 14.12
CA ARG A 20 -1.73 8.39 13.10
C ARG A 20 -0.46 8.75 12.40
N ASP A 21 0.54 8.97 13.23
CA ASP A 21 1.78 9.61 12.86
C ASP A 21 2.70 8.57 12.23
N ALA A 22 2.88 7.40 12.87
CA ALA A 22 3.53 6.24 12.26
C ALA A 22 2.96 5.91 10.88
N ASN A 23 1.64 5.93 10.78
CA ASN A 23 1.01 5.62 9.52
C ASN A 23 1.17 6.76 8.49
N GLN A 24 0.92 8.02 8.88
CA GLN A 24 1.10 9.24 8.07
C GLN A 24 2.53 9.36 7.53
N GLU A 25 3.54 9.08 8.35
CA GLU A 25 4.95 9.01 7.96
C GLU A 25 5.16 8.07 6.79
N ALA A 26 4.47 6.92 6.75
CA ALA A 26 4.53 6.01 5.61
C ALA A 26 3.94 6.61 4.33
N LEU A 27 2.85 7.38 4.41
CA LEU A 27 2.35 8.09 3.23
C LEU A 27 3.26 9.24 2.81
N GLU A 28 3.87 9.95 3.76
CA GLU A 28 4.93 10.92 3.46
C GLU A 28 6.13 10.25 2.79
N GLY A 29 6.44 9.00 3.15
CA GLY A 29 7.42 8.16 2.45
C GLY A 29 7.01 7.89 1.00
N VAL A 30 5.76 7.46 0.78
CA VAL A 30 5.21 7.24 -0.56
C VAL A 30 5.28 8.50 -1.42
N TRP A 31 4.94 9.67 -0.87
CA TRP A 31 5.02 10.95 -1.59
C TRP A 31 6.47 11.41 -1.82
N SER A 32 7.32 11.30 -0.80
CA SER A 32 8.77 11.59 -0.81
C SER A 32 9.47 10.83 -1.94
N TYR A 33 9.21 9.52 -2.07
CA TYR A 33 9.75 8.68 -3.14
C TYR A 33 9.44 9.23 -4.54
N PHE A 34 8.23 9.74 -4.76
CA PHE A 34 7.82 10.34 -6.03
C PHE A 34 8.13 11.84 -6.16
N ASN A 35 8.95 12.40 -5.26
CA ASN A 35 9.28 13.82 -5.19
C ASN A 35 8.03 14.73 -5.13
N LYS A 36 7.05 14.34 -4.30
CA LYS A 36 5.82 15.10 -4.04
C LYS A 36 5.78 15.56 -2.59
N GLU A 37 5.15 16.71 -2.35
CA GLU A 37 4.87 17.20 -1.00
C GLU A 37 3.57 16.63 -0.45
N GLY A 38 3.51 16.38 0.87
CA GLY A 38 2.36 15.82 1.56
C GLY A 38 2.45 14.30 1.74
N PRO A 39 1.32 13.59 1.88
CA PRO A 39 -0.06 14.10 1.78
C PRO A 39 -0.56 14.73 3.09
N PHE A 40 -1.55 15.62 3.02
CA PHE A 40 -2.04 16.43 4.15
C PHE A 40 -3.52 16.20 4.51
N THR A 41 -4.27 15.51 3.66
CA THR A 41 -5.75 15.37 3.76
C THR A 41 -6.24 13.95 3.74
N VAL A 42 -5.54 13.03 3.05
CA VAL A 42 -5.75 11.58 3.22
C VAL A 42 -5.57 11.19 4.70
N ALA A 43 -4.71 11.94 5.40
CA ALA A 43 -4.48 11.98 6.84
C ALA A 43 -5.72 12.29 7.73
N LYS A 44 -6.92 12.36 7.14
CA LYS A 44 -8.18 12.71 7.82
C LYS A 44 -9.32 11.72 7.50
N CYS A 45 -9.09 10.73 6.64
CA CYS A 45 -10.07 9.71 6.24
C CYS A 45 -10.22 8.55 7.23
N GLY A 46 -11.12 8.69 8.21
CA GLY A 46 -11.55 7.61 9.11
C GLY A 46 -11.23 7.86 10.59
N THR A 47 -11.70 6.93 11.41
CA THR A 47 -11.63 6.99 12.88
C THR A 47 -10.35 6.34 13.41
N ASP A 48 -9.85 6.77 14.57
CA ASP A 48 -8.63 6.23 15.21
C ASP A 48 -8.57 4.69 15.25
N GLN A 49 -9.73 4.03 15.38
CA GLN A 49 -9.83 2.58 15.35
C GLN A 49 -9.55 1.96 13.96
N ASP A 50 -10.08 2.54 12.87
CA ASP A 50 -9.87 2.06 11.48
C ASP A 50 -8.38 1.93 11.13
N HIS A 51 -7.57 2.75 11.80
CA HIS A 51 -6.20 3.05 11.45
C HIS A 51 -5.19 2.37 12.34
N LYS A 52 -5.57 2.13 13.60
CA LYS A 52 -5.00 1.07 14.40
C LYS A 52 -5.19 -0.29 13.72
N ASP A 53 -6.37 -0.55 13.16
CA ASP A 53 -6.62 -1.78 12.41
C ASP A 53 -5.79 -1.83 11.11
N ALA A 54 -5.63 -0.72 10.40
CA ALA A 54 -4.71 -0.61 9.27
C ALA A 54 -3.24 -0.81 9.67
N PHE A 55 -2.78 -0.25 10.80
CA PHE A 55 -1.42 -0.41 11.33
C PHE A 55 -1.12 -1.88 11.65
N LEU A 56 -2.06 -2.56 12.32
CA LEU A 56 -1.93 -3.96 12.70
C LEU A 56 -1.99 -4.88 11.47
N PHE A 57 -2.93 -4.62 10.55
CA PHE A 57 -3.03 -5.37 9.30
C PHE A 57 -1.77 -5.23 8.44
N THR A 58 -1.20 -4.02 8.39
CA THR A 58 0.10 -3.75 7.74
C THR A 58 1.19 -4.68 8.27
N GLY A 59 1.47 -4.63 9.57
CA GLY A 59 2.58 -5.37 10.15
C GLY A 59 2.44 -6.88 9.92
N TYR A 60 1.20 -7.36 10.05
CA TYR A 60 0.81 -8.72 9.71
C TYR A 60 1.05 -9.08 8.23
N ILE A 61 0.53 -8.29 7.28
CA ILE A 61 0.59 -8.64 5.85
C ILE A 61 2.03 -8.55 5.31
N LEU A 62 2.82 -7.56 5.76
CA LEU A 62 4.25 -7.46 5.44
C LEU A 62 5.05 -8.65 5.99
N ARG A 63 4.79 -9.04 7.25
CA ARG A 63 5.44 -10.21 7.86
C ARG A 63 5.05 -11.51 7.15
N LYS A 64 3.77 -11.66 6.77
CA LYS A 64 3.26 -12.82 6.02
C LYS A 64 3.88 -12.88 4.62
N ALA A 65 4.03 -11.74 3.96
CA ALA A 65 4.73 -11.61 2.68
C ALA A 65 6.24 -11.91 2.79
N ASP A 66 6.93 -11.55 3.88
CA ASP A 66 8.35 -11.88 4.11
C ASP A 66 8.59 -13.37 4.44
N ILE A 67 7.61 -14.11 4.98
CA ILE A 67 7.73 -15.57 5.15
C ILE A 67 7.17 -16.39 3.98
N GLY A 68 6.26 -15.82 3.18
CA GLY A 68 5.55 -16.51 2.10
C GLY A 68 6.36 -16.80 0.82
N SER A 69 5.87 -17.76 0.03
CA SER A 69 6.32 -18.11 -1.32
C SER A 69 5.51 -17.38 -2.41
N THR A 70 5.90 -17.55 -3.68
CA THR A 70 5.13 -17.03 -4.84
C THR A 70 3.70 -17.56 -4.93
N SER A 71 3.41 -18.73 -4.36
CA SER A 71 2.04 -19.28 -4.28
C SER A 71 1.11 -18.43 -3.40
N GLU A 72 1.66 -17.72 -2.41
CA GLU A 72 0.88 -16.96 -1.43
C GLU A 72 0.46 -15.58 -1.94
N ILE A 73 0.92 -15.14 -3.11
CA ILE A 73 0.65 -13.78 -3.61
C ILE A 73 -0.84 -13.56 -3.90
N ASN A 74 -1.51 -14.51 -4.57
CA ASN A 74 -2.95 -14.41 -4.80
C ASN A 74 -3.77 -14.45 -3.49
N PRO A 75 -3.48 -15.35 -2.52
CA PRO A 75 -4.03 -15.27 -1.17
C PRO A 75 -3.80 -13.93 -0.44
N LEU A 76 -2.58 -13.37 -0.48
CA LEU A 76 -2.23 -12.10 0.15
C LEU A 76 -3.02 -10.93 -0.48
N ILE A 77 -3.18 -10.93 -1.81
CA ILE A 77 -4.03 -9.96 -2.52
C ILE A 77 -5.47 -10.05 -2.04
N ALA A 78 -6.03 -11.27 -1.99
CA ALA A 78 -7.41 -11.47 -1.54
C ALA A 78 -7.63 -11.06 -0.08
N GLU A 79 -6.64 -11.27 0.79
CA GLU A 79 -6.67 -10.87 2.19
C GLU A 79 -6.62 -9.34 2.38
N ALA A 80 -5.81 -8.63 1.58
CA ALA A 80 -5.82 -7.16 1.54
C ALA A 80 -7.16 -6.59 1.04
N GLU A 81 -7.78 -7.23 0.05
CA GLU A 81 -9.12 -6.85 -0.41
C GLU A 81 -10.20 -7.12 0.65
N GLN A 82 -10.09 -8.22 1.40
CA GLN A 82 -11.00 -8.51 2.51
C GLN A 82 -10.87 -7.48 3.63
N PHE A 83 -9.63 -7.11 4.00
CA PHE A 83 -9.38 -6.03 4.96
C PHE A 83 -10.01 -4.71 4.50
N TYR A 84 -9.74 -4.26 3.27
CA TYR A 84 -10.34 -3.04 2.73
C TYR A 84 -11.87 -3.06 2.80
N ASN A 85 -12.49 -4.16 2.36
CA ASN A 85 -13.95 -4.29 2.37
C ASN A 85 -14.55 -4.37 3.77
N SER A 86 -13.76 -4.69 4.80
CA SER A 86 -14.17 -4.66 6.20
C SER A 86 -14.22 -3.26 6.80
N LEU A 87 -13.50 -2.28 6.23
CA LEU A 87 -13.51 -0.90 6.68
C LEU A 87 -14.91 -0.24 6.50
N PRO A 88 -15.29 0.69 7.39
CA PRO A 88 -16.53 1.44 7.26
C PRO A 88 -16.67 2.10 5.89
N LEU A 89 -17.91 2.13 5.37
CA LEU A 89 -18.20 2.71 4.06
C LEU A 89 -17.82 4.19 3.98
N GLU A 90 -17.94 4.94 5.09
CA GLU A 90 -17.51 6.34 5.18
C GLU A 90 -15.98 6.48 5.03
N THR A 91 -15.22 5.66 5.76
CA THR A 91 -13.76 5.61 5.69
C THR A 91 -13.30 5.30 4.26
N ARG A 92 -13.86 4.26 3.63
CA ARG A 92 -13.59 3.91 2.22
C ARG A 92 -13.95 5.03 1.26
N ASN A 93 -15.15 5.59 1.36
CA ASN A 93 -15.58 6.70 0.51
C ASN A 93 -14.66 7.93 0.66
N CYS A 94 -14.13 8.20 1.86
CA CYS A 94 -13.18 9.29 2.04
C CYS A 94 -11.88 9.03 1.26
N PHE A 95 -11.28 7.84 1.39
CA PHE A 95 -10.08 7.48 0.61
C PHE A 95 -10.34 7.51 -0.90
N GLU A 96 -11.45 6.94 -1.37
CA GLU A 96 -11.82 6.88 -2.80
C GLU A 96 -12.04 8.25 -3.45
N ASN A 97 -12.50 9.25 -2.68
CA ASN A 97 -12.79 10.60 -3.17
C ASN A 97 -11.71 11.63 -2.79
N ASN A 98 -10.65 11.21 -2.08
CA ASN A 98 -9.57 12.09 -1.68
C ASN A 98 -8.74 12.54 -2.90
N GLN A 99 -8.52 13.86 -3.04
CA GLN A 99 -7.84 14.40 -4.22
C GLN A 99 -6.38 13.99 -4.33
N GLU A 100 -5.65 13.94 -3.21
CA GLU A 100 -4.22 13.55 -3.19
C GLU A 100 -4.07 12.09 -3.65
N VAL A 101 -4.95 11.20 -3.17
CA VAL A 101 -5.05 9.79 -3.58
C VAL A 101 -5.36 9.66 -5.08
N ILE A 102 -6.34 10.42 -5.58
CA ILE A 102 -6.72 10.44 -7.00
C ILE A 102 -5.57 10.97 -7.87
N GLU A 103 -4.84 12.00 -7.42
CA GLU A 103 -3.71 12.59 -8.12
C GLU A 103 -2.50 11.66 -8.18
N LEU A 104 -2.17 10.97 -7.07
CA LEU A 104 -1.13 9.94 -7.09
C LEU A 104 -1.53 8.79 -8.03
N GLY A 105 -2.77 8.32 -7.96
CA GLY A 105 -3.27 7.27 -8.86
C GLY A 105 -3.24 7.65 -10.34
N LYS A 106 -3.47 8.92 -10.69
CA LYS A 106 -3.28 9.45 -12.05
C LYS A 106 -1.80 9.51 -12.44
N PHE A 107 -0.94 9.99 -11.55
CA PHE A 107 0.51 10.10 -11.77
C PHE A 107 1.16 8.72 -12.02
N LEU A 108 0.73 7.70 -11.29
CA LEU A 108 1.15 6.31 -11.44
C LEU A 108 0.46 5.58 -12.62
N GLY A 109 -0.41 6.26 -13.37
CA GLY A 109 -1.15 5.66 -14.49
C GLY A 109 -2.10 4.52 -14.09
N LEU A 110 -2.56 4.45 -12.84
CA LEU A 110 -3.45 3.38 -12.36
C LEU A 110 -4.81 3.39 -13.08
N ASN A 111 -5.20 4.53 -13.64
CA ASN A 111 -6.42 4.71 -14.44
C ASN A 111 -6.45 3.91 -15.75
N GLN A 112 -5.32 3.37 -16.22
CA GLN A 112 -5.26 2.54 -17.42
C GLN A 112 -5.57 1.06 -17.17
N TYR A 113 -5.66 0.63 -15.91
CA TYR A 113 -5.90 -0.76 -15.52
C TYR A 113 -7.28 -0.95 -14.88
N THR A 114 -7.90 -2.10 -15.14
CA THR A 114 -8.95 -2.64 -14.26
C THR A 114 -8.32 -3.23 -13.00
N GLN A 115 -9.13 -3.48 -11.98
CA GLN A 115 -8.72 -4.12 -10.74
C GLN A 115 -8.04 -5.48 -11.02
N ASP A 116 -8.68 -6.33 -11.82
CA ASP A 116 -8.15 -7.66 -12.14
C ASP A 116 -6.87 -7.60 -13.00
N GLN A 117 -6.77 -6.68 -13.95
CA GLN A 117 -5.55 -6.46 -14.73
C GLN A 117 -4.35 -6.08 -13.85
N LEU A 118 -4.59 -5.29 -12.80
CA LEU A 118 -3.53 -4.85 -11.89
C LEU A 118 -3.18 -5.93 -10.85
N LYS A 119 -4.13 -6.76 -10.40
CA LYS A 119 -3.84 -8.01 -9.67
C LYS A 119 -2.95 -8.92 -10.49
N ASP A 120 -3.34 -9.20 -11.74
CA ASP A 120 -2.56 -10.03 -12.66
C ASP A 120 -1.16 -9.44 -12.85
N LYS A 121 -1.03 -8.12 -13.02
CA LYS A 121 0.27 -7.46 -13.14
C LYS A 121 1.14 -7.62 -11.89
N ILE A 122 0.58 -7.48 -10.69
CA ILE A 122 1.27 -7.74 -9.41
C ILE A 122 1.72 -9.20 -9.34
N SER A 123 0.81 -10.16 -9.49
CA SER A 123 1.13 -11.59 -9.35
C SER A 123 2.12 -12.09 -10.42
N ASN A 124 2.02 -11.59 -11.65
CA ASN A 124 3.01 -11.84 -12.70
C ASN A 124 4.38 -11.25 -12.34
N TRP A 125 4.43 -9.98 -11.93
CA TRP A 125 5.70 -9.32 -11.62
C TRP A 125 6.38 -9.96 -10.42
N VAL A 126 5.65 -10.29 -9.34
CA VAL A 126 6.22 -10.97 -8.17
C VAL A 126 6.67 -12.39 -8.50
N GLY A 127 5.96 -13.09 -9.39
CA GLY A 127 6.40 -14.39 -9.90
C GLY A 127 7.74 -14.33 -10.64
N SER A 128 7.93 -13.31 -11.50
CA SER A 128 9.16 -13.11 -12.27
C SER A 128 10.31 -12.48 -11.46
N HIS A 129 10.01 -11.62 -10.48
CA HIS A 129 10.97 -10.80 -9.74
C HIS A 129 11.00 -11.11 -8.23
N PHE A 130 10.72 -12.37 -7.86
CA PHE A 130 10.52 -12.78 -6.47
C PHE A 130 11.62 -12.32 -5.52
N PHE A 131 12.91 -12.40 -5.89
CA PHE A 131 13.99 -11.94 -5.01
C PHE A 131 13.99 -10.41 -4.78
N ILE A 132 13.56 -9.61 -5.77
CA ILE A 132 13.42 -8.15 -5.63
C ILE A 132 12.22 -7.83 -4.73
N TYR A 133 11.09 -8.50 -4.97
CA TYR A 133 9.91 -8.44 -4.10
C TYR A 133 10.26 -8.74 -2.65
N LYS A 134 10.92 -9.88 -2.38
CA LYS A 134 11.30 -10.28 -1.02
C LYS A 134 12.26 -9.29 -0.36
N ARG A 135 13.22 -8.72 -1.10
CA ARG A 135 14.13 -7.69 -0.58
C ARG A 135 13.35 -6.46 -0.07
N LEU A 136 12.44 -5.93 -0.88
CA LEU A 136 11.67 -4.70 -0.57
C LEU A 136 10.64 -4.95 0.54
N ILE A 137 9.88 -6.04 0.45
CA ILE A 137 8.94 -6.44 1.51
C ILE A 137 9.64 -6.66 2.85
N LYS A 138 10.84 -7.24 2.85
CA LYS A 138 11.62 -7.46 4.07
C LYS A 138 12.15 -6.15 4.66
N ALA A 139 12.55 -5.20 3.83
CA ALA A 139 13.02 -3.90 4.29
C ALA A 139 11.87 -3.11 4.94
N ALA A 140 10.78 -2.86 4.20
CA ALA A 140 9.55 -2.26 4.75
C ALA A 140 9.01 -3.01 5.97
N GLY A 141 8.96 -4.34 5.93
CA GLY A 141 8.51 -5.17 7.04
C GLY A 141 9.40 -5.09 8.28
N ASN A 142 10.71 -4.85 8.13
CA ASN A 142 11.61 -4.65 9.26
C ASN A 142 11.42 -3.30 9.92
N ASP A 143 11.31 -2.22 9.15
CA ASP A 143 11.24 -0.88 9.75
C ASP A 143 9.84 -0.60 10.31
N TRP A 144 8.79 -1.17 9.69
CA TRP A 144 7.43 -1.23 10.23
C TRP A 144 7.34 -1.99 11.56
N ASN A 145 7.66 -3.29 11.55
CA ASN A 145 7.38 -4.17 12.69
C ASN A 145 8.33 -3.95 13.88
N ASN A 146 9.49 -3.30 13.67
CA ASN A 146 10.43 -2.95 14.74
C ASN A 146 10.29 -1.49 15.20
N TRP A 147 9.25 -0.76 14.77
CA TRP A 147 8.94 0.61 15.22
C TRP A 147 10.11 1.58 15.01
N LYS A 148 10.71 1.56 13.81
CA LYS A 148 11.93 2.31 13.51
C LYS A 148 11.68 3.55 12.65
N ASP A 149 11.20 3.32 11.43
CA ASP A 149 11.09 4.35 10.40
C ASP A 149 9.97 3.94 9.43
N TYR A 150 8.79 4.49 9.69
CA TYR A 150 7.62 4.23 8.86
C TYR A 150 7.72 4.94 7.51
N LYS A 151 8.46 6.05 7.45
CA LYS A 151 8.73 6.77 6.20
C LYS A 151 9.56 5.91 5.24
N LEU A 152 10.65 5.30 5.70
CA LEU A 152 11.42 4.34 4.89
C LEU A 152 10.56 3.15 4.44
N SER A 153 9.67 2.66 5.33
CA SER A 153 8.70 1.63 4.95
C SER A 153 7.80 2.08 3.78
N GLY A 154 7.34 3.33 3.82
CA GLY A 154 6.60 3.97 2.73
C GLY A 154 7.40 4.12 1.43
N GLU A 155 8.68 4.47 1.52
CA GLU A 155 9.59 4.63 0.36
C GLU A 155 9.89 3.27 -0.30
N ASP A 156 10.21 2.22 0.46
CA ASP A 156 10.39 0.84 -0.05
C ASP A 156 9.12 0.31 -0.75
N LEU A 157 7.96 0.61 -0.16
CA LEU A 157 6.65 0.25 -0.68
C LEU A 157 6.34 1.00 -1.99
N ALA A 158 6.68 2.29 -2.07
CA ALA A 158 6.56 3.06 -3.30
C ALA A 158 7.53 2.60 -4.41
N GLU A 159 8.77 2.19 -4.07
CA GLU A 159 9.70 1.53 -5.01
C GLU A 159 9.07 0.25 -5.57
N LEU A 160 8.52 -0.61 -4.70
CA LEU A 160 7.91 -1.86 -5.11
C LEU A 160 6.71 -1.62 -6.05
N LEU A 161 5.84 -0.67 -5.71
CA LEU A 161 4.71 -0.29 -6.58
C LEU A 161 5.19 0.26 -7.92
N GLN A 162 6.20 1.15 -7.93
CA GLN A 162 6.75 1.69 -9.16
C GLN A 162 7.28 0.58 -10.06
N ARG A 163 8.11 -0.32 -9.54
CA ARG A 163 8.68 -1.45 -10.30
C ARG A 163 7.60 -2.34 -10.92
N ILE A 164 6.59 -2.73 -10.13
CA ILE A 164 5.44 -3.51 -10.62
C ILE A 164 4.76 -2.81 -11.79
N LEU A 165 4.64 -1.48 -11.74
CA LEU A 165 4.01 -0.67 -12.78
C LEU A 165 4.89 -0.49 -14.02
N THR A 166 6.17 -0.16 -13.87
CA THR A 166 7.08 0.22 -14.96
C THR A 166 7.77 -0.95 -15.64
N ASP A 167 8.06 -2.04 -14.94
CA ASP A 167 8.76 -3.18 -15.53
C ASP A 167 7.81 -3.90 -16.51
N THR A 168 8.15 -3.83 -17.80
CA THR A 168 7.60 -4.72 -18.82
C THR A 168 8.25 -6.09 -18.70
N LYS A 169 7.49 -7.16 -18.95
CA LYS A 169 8.08 -8.49 -19.17
C LYS A 169 9.03 -8.40 -20.37
N GLU A 170 10.32 -8.67 -20.15
CA GLU A 170 11.28 -9.02 -21.20
C GLU A 170 10.92 -10.38 -21.83
#